data_AF-A0A947PTL0-F1
#
_entry.id   AF-A0A947PTL0-F1
#
_cell.length_a   1.000
_cell.length_b   1.000
_cell.length_c   1.000
_cell.angle_alpha   90.00
_cell.angle_beta   90.00
_cell.angle_gamma   90.00
#
_symmetry.space_group_name_H-M   'P 1'
#
loop_
_entity.id
_entity.type
_entity.pdbx_description
1 polymer ?
#
loop_
_entity_poly.entity_id
_entity_poly.type
_entity_poly.pdbx_seq_one_letter_code
_entity_poly.pdbx_strand_id
1 'polypeptide(L)' 'MSLSTITALSPLDGRYASKLAALRPIMSEHGYMHRRVQVEVAWFIALSDAGFAEFKPLTTGARAYLLGLIKNFSEADSAA' A
#
# COMPACT_ATOMS: atom_id res chain seq x y z
N MET A 1 -9.94 1.47 -19.04
CA MET A 1 -9.07 1.65 -20.22
C MET A 1 -7.65 1.28 -19.80
N SER A 2 -6.98 0.34 -20.48
CA SER A 2 -5.56 0.09 -20.20
C SER A 2 -4.72 1.21 -20.81
N LEU A 3 -3.84 1.84 -20.01
CA LEU A 3 -2.87 2.80 -20.51
C LEU A 3 -1.90 2.10 -21.48
N SER A 4 -1.83 2.58 -22.72
CA SER A 4 -0.83 2.12 -23.69
C SER A 4 0.42 2.98 -23.60
N THR A 5 1.59 2.39 -23.83
CA THR A 5 2.87 3.11 -23.78
C THR A 5 3.00 4.18 -24.86
N ILE A 6 2.30 4.04 -26.00
CA ILE A 6 2.36 4.99 -27.12
C ILE A 6 1.43 6.20 -26.92
N THR A 7 0.39 6.06 -26.09
CA THR A 7 -0.53 7.15 -25.72
C THR A 7 -0.22 7.75 -24.35
N ALA A 8 0.86 7.32 -23.70
CA ALA A 8 1.25 7.85 -22.39
C ALA A 8 1.67 9.32 -22.50
N LEU A 9 1.16 10.17 -21.59
CA LEU A 9 1.51 11.59 -21.56
C LEU A 9 2.99 11.80 -21.21
N SER A 10 3.50 11.03 -20.25
CA SER A 10 4.89 11.06 -19.81
C SER A 10 5.70 9.95 -20.49
N PRO A 11 6.92 10.23 -20.98
CA PRO A 11 7.79 9.19 -21.53
C PRO A 11 8.27 8.20 -20.45
N LEU A 12 8.18 8.55 -19.16
CA LEU A 12 8.52 7.66 -18.04
C LEU A 12 7.57 6.45 -17.98
N ASP A 13 6.30 6.67 -18.31
CA ASP A 13 5.27 5.62 -18.36
C ASP A 13 5.11 4.99 -19.76
N GLY A 14 5.77 5.56 -20.76
CA GLY A 14 5.82 5.09 -22.14
C GLY A 14 7.20 4.56 -22.55
N ARG A 15 7.95 5.37 -23.30
CA ARG A 15 9.26 5.02 -23.90
C ARG A 15 10.27 4.43 -22.90
N TYR A 16 10.26 4.88 -21.65
CA TYR A 16 11.21 4.46 -20.62
C TYR A 16 10.60 3.55 -19.55
N ALA A 17 9.35 3.10 -19.73
CA ALA A 17 8.63 2.29 -18.76
C ALA A 17 9.40 1.04 -18.32
N SER A 18 10.03 0.34 -19.26
CA SER A 18 10.81 -0.88 -18.95
C SER A 18 12.01 -0.61 -18.04
N LYS A 19 12.62 0.58 -18.13
CA LYS A 19 13.74 0.98 -17.27
C LYS A 19 13.30 1.31 -15.85
N LEU A 20 12.03 1.67 -15.67
CA LEU A 20 11.47 2.13 -14.40
C LEU A 20 10.50 1.12 -13.78
N ALA A 21 10.36 -0.07 -14.35
CA ALA A 21 9.42 -1.09 -13.90
C ALA A 21 9.55 -1.41 -12.40
N ALA A 22 10.78 -1.45 -11.88
CA ALA A 22 11.06 -1.69 -10.46
C ALA A 22 10.59 -0.57 -9.52
N LEU A 23 10.39 0.65 -10.03
CA LEU A 23 9.90 1.78 -9.23
C LEU A 23 8.37 1.81 -9.13
N ARG A 24 7.65 1.16 -10.05
CA ARG A 24 6.18 1.20 -10.11
C ARG A 24 5.51 0.76 -8.80
N PRO A 25 5.95 -0.30 -8.10
CA PRO A 25 5.34 -0.69 -6.83
C PRO A 25 5.52 0.33 -5.69
N ILE A 26 6.34 1.38 -5.86
CA ILE A 26 6.69 2.34 -4.80
C ILE A 26 6.28 3.76 -5.17
N MET A 27 6.50 4.16 -6.43
CA MET A 27 6.37 5.54 -6.91
C MET A 27 5.10 5.78 -7.73
N SER A 28 4.22 4.78 -7.85
CA SER A 28 2.88 4.94 -8.43
C SER A 28 1.86 5.29 -7.35
N GLU A 29 0.66 5.69 -7.77
CA GLU A 29 -0.48 5.87 -6.86
C GLU A 29 -0.77 4.58 -6.07
N HIS A 30 -0.67 3.41 -6.72
CA HIS A 30 -0.81 2.11 -6.05
C HIS A 30 0.25 1.93 -4.95
N GLY A 31 1.52 2.22 -5.25
CA GLY A 31 2.60 2.16 -4.26
C GLY A 31 2.42 3.15 -3.12
N TYR A 32 1.98 4.37 -3.42
CA TYR A 32 1.67 5.39 -2.43
C TYR A 32 0.54 4.95 -1.48
N MET A 33 -0.58 4.48 -2.05
CA MET A 33 -1.72 3.99 -1.28
C MET A 33 -1.37 2.76 -0.43
N HIS A 34 -0.60 1.81 -0.98
CA HIS A 34 -0.07 0.66 -0.23
C HIS A 34 0.69 1.10 1.02
N ARG A 35 1.59 2.09 0.87
CA ARG A 35 2.39 2.59 2.00
C ARG A 35 1.58 3.38 3.01
N ARG A 36 0.56 4.12 2.59
CA ARG A 36 -0.38 4.77 3.53
C ARG A 36 -1.08 3.75 4.41
N VAL A 37 -1.67 2.71 3.81
CA VAL A 37 -2.32 1.62 4.57
C VAL A 37 -1.33 0.93 5.50
N GLN A 38 -0.11 0.67 5.03
CA GLN A 38 0.94 0.08 5.87
C GLN A 38 1.24 0.94 7.11
N VAL A 39 1.39 2.26 6.95
CA VAL A 39 1.70 3.17 8.06
C VAL A 39 0.54 3.23 9.05
N GLU A 40 -0.70 3.37 8.58
CA GLU A 40 -1.89 3.43 9.45
C GLU A 40 -2.06 2.14 10.26
N VAL A 41 -1.88 0.98 9.62
CA VAL A 41 -1.94 -0.32 10.32
C VAL A 41 -0.79 -0.45 11.33
N ALA A 42 0.43 -0.08 10.96
CA ALA A 42 1.57 -0.13 11.87
C ALA A 42 1.36 0.79 13.08
N TRP A 43 0.85 1.99 12.85
CA TRP A 43 0.48 2.94 13.90
C TRP A 43 -0.60 2.38 14.82
N PHE A 44 -1.66 1.79 14.27
CA PHE A 44 -2.76 1.23 15.06
C PHE A 44 -2.32 0.06 15.93
N ILE A 45 -1.47 -0.82 15.40
CA ILE A 45 -0.85 -1.91 16.17
C ILE A 45 0.02 -1.33 17.29
N ALA A 46 0.89 -0.37 16.98
CA ALA A 46 1.76 0.27 17.97
C ALA A 46 0.95 0.99 19.06
N LEU A 47 -0.16 1.65 18.70
CA LEU A 47 -1.07 2.28 19.66
C LEU A 47 -1.67 1.25 20.62
N SER A 48 -2.03 0.06 20.12
CA SER A 48 -2.56 -1.01 20.99
C SER A 48 -1.53 -1.53 21.98
N ASP A 49 -0.24 -1.41 21.65
CA ASP A 49 0.89 -1.81 22.50
C ASP A 49 1.33 -0.72 23.48
N ALA A 50 0.76 0.48 23.41
CA ALA A 50 1.15 1.62 24.23
C ALA A 50 0.68 1.55 25.70
N GLY A 51 -0.15 0.54 26.05
CA GLY A 51 -0.54 0.29 27.44
C GLY A 51 -1.70 1.14 27.97
N PHE A 52 -2.53 1.70 27.09
CA PHE A 52 -3.74 2.46 27.50
C PHE A 52 -4.80 1.54 28.13
N ALA A 53 -5.49 2.02 29.15
CA ALA A 53 -6.54 1.25 29.83
C ALA A 53 -7.77 1.01 28.92
N GLU A 54 -8.08 2.01 28.09
CA GLU A 54 -9.20 2.05 27.16
C GLU A 54 -8.92 1.28 25.87
N PHE A 55 -7.63 1.01 25.56
CA PHE A 55 -7.23 0.30 24.36
C PHE A 55 -6.20 -0.78 24.66
N LYS A 56 -6.73 -1.99 24.92
CA LYS A 56 -5.93 -3.18 25.20
C LYS A 56 -5.18 -3.66 23.95
N PRO A 57 -4.05 -4.36 24.12
CA PRO A 57 -3.30 -4.94 23.00
C PRO A 57 -4.16 -5.79 22.09
N LEU A 58 -3.97 -5.61 20.78
CA LEU A 58 -4.64 -6.43 19.77
C LEU A 58 -4.25 -7.90 19.91
N THR A 59 -5.24 -8.78 19.76
CA THR A 59 -5.02 -10.23 19.75
C THR A 59 -4.15 -10.66 18.56
N THR A 60 -3.52 -11.83 18.67
CA THR A 60 -2.71 -12.40 17.59
C THR A 60 -3.51 -12.54 16.29
N GLY A 61 -4.79 -12.92 16.37
CA GLY A 61 -5.67 -13.03 15.20
C GLY A 61 -5.97 -11.67 14.55
N ALA A 62 -6.24 -10.64 15.34
CA ALA A 62 -6.46 -9.29 14.83
C ALA A 62 -5.20 -8.73 14.14
N ARG A 63 -4.02 -8.94 14.73
CA ARG A 63 -2.74 -8.55 14.10
C ARG A 63 -2.50 -9.29 12.78
N ALA A 64 -2.73 -10.60 12.76
CA ALA A 64 -2.57 -11.40 11.55
C ALA A 64 -3.50 -10.92 10.43
N TYR A 65 -4.75 -10.59 10.76
CA TYR A 65 -5.70 -10.00 9.81
C TYR A 65 -5.19 -8.66 9.25
N LEU A 66 -4.81 -7.72 10.12
CA LEU A 66 -4.34 -6.39 9.71
C LEU A 66 -3.07 -6.46 8.85
N LEU A 67 -2.10 -7.29 9.22
CA LEU A 67 -0.90 -7.53 8.41
C LEU A 67 -1.24 -8.22 7.08
N GLY A 68 -2.28 -9.05 7.06
CA GLY A 68 -2.84 -9.66 5.86
C GLY A 68 -3.36 -8.63 4.86
N LEU A 69 -3.98 -7.53 5.32
CA LEU A 69 -4.44 -6.43 4.46
C LEU A 69 -3.27 -5.79 3.71
N ILE A 70 -2.13 -5.59 4.38
CA ILE A 70 -0.92 -5.02 3.75
C ILE A 70 -0.31 -6.01 2.75
N LYS A 71 -0.24 -7.29 3.14
CA LYS A 71 0.39 -8.35 2.33
C LYS A 71 -0.37 -8.62 1.03
N ASN A 72 -1.71 -8.59 1.10
CA ASN A 72 -2.59 -8.95 0.00
C ASN A 72 -3.18 -7.73 -0.71
N PHE A 73 -2.65 -6.53 -0.44
CA PHE A 73 -3.12 -5.30 -1.05
C PHE A 73 -2.99 -5.35 -2.58
N SER A 74 -4.05 -4.93 -3.27
CA SER A 74 -4.21 -5.08 -4.71
C SER A 74 -4.51 -3.75 -5.40
N GLU A 75 -4.52 -3.75 -6.73
CA GLU A 75 -4.92 -2.58 -7.51
C GLU A 75 -6.37 -2.17 -7.23
N ALA A 76 -7.25 -3.12 -6.91
CA ALA A 76 -8.64 -2.84 -6.55
C ALA A 76 -8.74 -2.01 -5.25
N ASP A 77 -7.86 -2.26 -4.29
CA ASP A 77 -7.79 -1.52 -3.03
C ASP A 77 -7.22 -0.10 -3.21
N SER A 78 -6.54 0.16 -4.33
CA SER A 78 -5.96 1.49 -4.64
C SER A 78 -6.95 2.46 -5.25
N ALA A 79 -8.12 1.98 -5.67
CA ALA A 79 -9.15 2.76 -6.36
C ALA A 79 -10.31 3.20 -5.45
N ALA A 80 -10.27 2.84 -4.16
CA ALA A 80 -11.27 3.19 -3.15
C ALA A 80 -10.91 4.49 -2.43
#